data_AF-A0A1F6Z0K4-F1
#
_entry.id   AF-A0A1F6Z0K4-F1
#
_cell.length_a   1.000
_cell.length_b   1.000
_cell.length_c   1.000
_cell.angle_alpha   90.00
_cell.angle_beta   90.00
_cell.angle_gamma   90.00
#
_symmetry.space_group_name_H-M   'P 1'
#
loop_
_entity.id
_entity.type
_entity.pdbx_description
1 polymer ?
#
loop_
_entity_poly.entity_id
_entity_poly.type
_entity_poly.pdbx_seq_one_letter_code
_entity_poly.pdbx_strand_id
1 'polypeptide(L)'
;MKNKEKNQGFFSPSIFPKTRQAIFLAEETLKIVLAVIVIGFLIYFLVSLYFANSADEDLKFAEESLNFLVQQMNAKVEEVQIYNPKGWSILSWPYADMKPASCTDLGWENCLCICENPVGYTFEGYLDNCEGTGDTAICVENSFVVIGGASQAPILIENPAVTLRIDYDNKRISKKQ
;
A
#
# COMPACT_ATOMS: atom_id res chain seq x y z
N MET A 1 75.86 -34.46 0.59
CA MET A 1 74.71 -34.27 -0.30
C MET A 1 74.39 -32.78 -0.36
N LYS A 2 74.33 -32.23 -1.57
CA LYS A 2 73.95 -30.84 -1.86
C LYS A 2 72.47 -30.65 -1.53
N ASN A 3 72.08 -29.52 -0.94
CA ASN A 3 71.03 -28.73 -1.58
C ASN A 3 71.23 -27.23 -1.37
N LYS A 4 71.08 -26.49 -2.46
CA LYS A 4 71.15 -25.04 -2.60
C LYS A 4 69.73 -24.49 -2.49
N GLU A 5 69.56 -23.32 -1.90
CA GLU A 5 68.67 -22.26 -2.39
C GLU A 5 69.07 -20.96 -1.66
N LYS A 6 69.95 -20.16 -2.28
CA LYS A 6 69.66 -18.96 -3.09
C LYS A 6 69.09 -17.78 -2.29
N ASN A 7 70.00 -16.89 -1.90
CA ASN A 7 69.75 -15.46 -1.72
C ASN A 7 68.99 -14.88 -2.92
N GLN A 8 68.08 -13.94 -2.67
CA GLN A 8 68.04 -12.64 -3.34
C GLN A 8 66.96 -11.76 -2.70
N GLY A 9 67.40 -10.77 -1.93
CA GLY A 9 66.59 -9.57 -1.72
C GLY A 9 66.53 -8.80 -3.03
N PHE A 10 65.34 -8.40 -3.47
CA PHE A 10 65.18 -7.34 -4.45
C PHE A 10 63.75 -6.77 -4.42
N PHE A 11 63.64 -5.54 -3.89
CA PHE A 11 62.78 -4.43 -4.34
C PHE A 11 61.32 -4.30 -3.85
N SER A 12 61.17 -3.34 -2.94
CA SER A 12 60.14 -2.30 -2.82
C SER A 12 58.66 -2.68 -2.65
N PRO A 13 58.08 -2.48 -1.45
CA PRO A 13 56.85 -1.72 -1.40
C PRO A 13 57.22 -0.27 -1.72
N SER A 14 56.76 0.25 -2.86
CA SER A 14 56.63 1.69 -3.04
C SER A 14 55.60 2.19 -2.02
N ILE A 15 56.08 2.43 -0.79
CA ILE A 15 55.44 3.31 0.17
C ILE A 15 55.49 4.67 -0.51
N PHE A 16 54.43 5.01 -1.26
CA PHE A 16 54.20 6.36 -1.70
C PHE A 16 54.42 7.28 -0.48
N PRO A 17 55.29 8.29 -0.57
CA PRO A 17 55.47 9.20 0.53
C PRO A 17 54.11 9.87 0.77
N LYS A 18 53.49 9.50 1.89
CA LYS A 18 52.27 10.12 2.42
C LYS A 18 52.59 11.60 2.61
N THR A 19 52.30 12.41 1.59
CA THR A 19 52.38 13.85 1.69
C THR A 19 51.34 14.25 2.72
N ARG A 20 51.79 14.93 3.78
CA ARG A 20 50.94 15.36 4.91
C ARG A 20 49.78 16.29 4.48
N GLN A 21 49.75 16.72 3.22
CA GLN A 21 48.74 17.57 2.61
C GLN A 21 47.44 16.81 2.23
N ALA A 22 47.51 15.49 1.98
CA ALA A 22 46.31 14.70 1.63
C ALA A 22 45.39 14.42 2.84
N ILE A 23 45.92 14.48 4.06
CA ILE A 23 45.18 14.19 5.30
C ILE A 23 44.30 15.37 5.72
N PHE A 24 44.75 16.62 5.45
CA PHE A 24 43.99 17.83 5.80
C PHE A 24 42.71 17.98 4.98
N LEU A 25 42.74 17.60 3.68
CA LEU A 25 41.53 17.59 2.84
C LEU A 25 40.58 16.45 3.21
N ALA A 26 41.11 15.31 3.68
CA ALA A 26 40.30 14.17 4.05
C ALA A 26 39.40 14.44 5.27
N GLU A 27 39.84 15.23 6.24
CA GLU A 27 39.03 15.53 7.44
C GLU A 27 37.82 16.42 7.14
N GLU A 28 38.00 17.47 6.33
CA GLU A 28 36.89 18.34 5.92
C GLU A 28 35.94 17.63 4.96
N THR A 29 36.47 16.85 4.02
CA THR A 29 35.65 16.07 3.07
C THR A 29 34.88 14.97 3.78
N LEU A 30 35.46 14.32 4.81
CA LEU A 30 34.78 13.30 5.60
C LEU A 30 33.56 13.85 6.34
N LYS A 31 33.66 15.07 6.91
CA LYS A 31 32.52 15.74 7.57
C LYS A 31 31.39 16.01 6.58
N ILE A 32 31.71 16.44 5.36
CA ILE A 32 30.73 16.66 4.29
C ILE A 32 30.07 15.36 3.86
N VAL A 33 30.86 14.30 3.61
CA VAL A 33 30.33 12.99 3.20
C VAL A 33 29.40 12.43 4.27
N LEU A 34 29.79 12.52 5.54
CA LEU A 34 29.00 12.02 6.66
C LEU A 34 27.69 12.82 6.82
N ALA A 35 27.74 14.14 6.63
CA ALA A 35 26.54 14.98 6.62
C ALA A 35 25.58 14.61 5.49
N VAL A 36 26.09 14.35 4.27
CA VAL A 36 25.26 13.93 3.12
C VAL A 36 24.59 12.58 3.39
N ILE A 37 25.32 11.61 3.96
CA ILE A 37 24.76 10.30 4.33
C ILE A 37 23.63 10.47 5.35
N VAL A 38 23.85 11.27 6.41
CA VAL A 38 22.84 11.54 7.44
C VAL A 38 21.60 12.22 6.85
N ILE A 39 21.78 13.22 5.99
CA ILE A 39 20.66 13.88 5.30
C ILE A 39 19.90 12.89 4.42
N GLY A 40 20.60 12.01 3.70
CA GLY A 40 19.97 10.96 2.90
C GLY A 40 19.10 10.02 3.75
N PHE A 41 19.62 9.57 4.89
CA PHE A 41 18.85 8.76 5.85
C PHE A 41 17.65 9.53 6.42
N LEU A 42 17.80 10.81 6.74
CA LEU A 42 16.71 11.63 7.26
C LEU A 42 15.59 11.82 6.23
N ILE A 43 15.94 12.06 4.95
CA ILE A 43 14.95 12.17 3.88
C ILE A 43 14.21 10.84 3.69
N TYR A 44 14.94 9.72 3.63
CA TYR A 44 14.33 8.39 3.54
C TYR A 44 13.39 8.13 4.72
N PHE A 45 13.84 8.43 5.95
CA PHE A 45 13.03 8.27 7.15
C PHE A 45 11.78 9.15 7.14
N LEU A 46 11.89 10.41 6.72
CA LEU A 46 10.74 11.32 6.59
C LEU A 46 9.72 10.80 5.57
N VAL A 47 10.19 10.28 4.43
CA VAL A 47 9.31 9.69 3.41
C VAL A 47 8.60 8.46 3.96
N SER A 48 9.32 7.55 4.62
CA SER A 48 8.73 6.37 5.25
C SER A 48 7.71 6.73 6.34
N LEU A 49 8.01 7.74 7.16
CA LEU A 49 7.11 8.20 8.23
C LEU A 49 5.85 8.88 7.65
N TYR A 50 6.01 9.68 6.58
CA TYR A 50 4.88 10.29 5.87
C TYR A 50 3.93 9.23 5.31
N PHE A 51 4.46 8.21 4.63
CA PHE A 51 3.63 7.14 4.07
C PHE A 51 3.00 6.24 5.13
N ALA A 52 3.68 6.00 6.25
CA ALA A 52 3.08 5.27 7.37
C ALA A 52 1.88 6.01 7.96
N ASN A 53 1.97 7.34 8.12
CA ASN A 53 0.86 8.12 8.69
C ASN A 53 -0.30 8.32 7.70
N SER A 54 -0.04 8.40 6.39
CA SER A 54 -1.10 8.52 5.40
C SER A 54 -1.91 7.23 5.24
N ALA A 55 -1.27 6.06 5.36
CA ALA A 55 -1.96 4.77 5.28
C ALA A 55 -3.04 4.62 6.38
N ASP A 56 -2.70 4.98 7.62
CA ASP A 56 -3.64 4.97 8.74
C ASP A 56 -4.81 5.95 8.56
N GLU A 57 -4.56 7.09 7.92
CA GLU A 57 -5.59 8.10 7.65
C GLU A 57 -6.55 7.64 6.55
N ASP A 58 -6.01 7.06 5.48
CA ASP A 58 -6.80 6.53 4.35
C ASP A 58 -7.71 5.37 4.78
N LEU A 59 -7.24 4.50 5.67
CA LEU A 59 -8.04 3.44 6.27
C LEU A 59 -9.20 3.97 7.11
N LYS A 60 -8.92 4.91 8.01
CA LYS A 60 -9.96 5.54 8.84
C LYS A 60 -11.00 6.23 7.99
N PHE A 61 -10.55 6.87 6.92
CA PHE A 61 -11.45 7.51 5.98
C PHE A 61 -12.33 6.49 5.24
N ALA A 62 -11.75 5.37 4.79
CA ALA A 62 -12.49 4.26 4.20
C ALA A 62 -13.50 3.63 5.18
N GLU A 63 -13.13 3.49 6.45
CA GLU A 63 -14.01 2.99 7.51
C GLU A 63 -15.21 3.90 7.74
N GLU A 64 -14.98 5.20 7.94
CA GLU A 64 -16.07 6.18 8.12
C GLU A 64 -16.99 6.24 6.90
N SER A 65 -16.44 6.13 5.70
CA SER A 65 -17.21 6.08 4.45
C SER A 65 -18.07 4.83 4.30
N LEU A 66 -17.55 3.66 4.70
CA LEU A 66 -18.31 2.42 4.71
C LEU A 66 -19.42 2.46 5.77
N ASN A 67 -19.12 2.96 6.96
CA ASN A 67 -20.09 3.15 8.03
C ASN A 67 -21.20 4.12 7.59
N PHE A 68 -20.83 5.22 6.93
CA PHE A 68 -21.79 6.17 6.36
C PHE A 68 -22.69 5.50 5.32
N LEU A 69 -22.14 4.70 4.40
CA LEU A 69 -22.93 3.94 3.44
C LEU A 69 -23.95 3.03 4.13
N VAL A 70 -23.52 2.24 5.12
CA VAL A 70 -24.41 1.36 5.88
C VAL A 70 -25.51 2.17 6.60
N GLN A 71 -25.19 3.34 7.15
CA GLN A 71 -26.19 4.22 7.76
C GLN A 71 -27.23 4.70 6.73
N GLN A 72 -26.81 5.10 5.54
CA GLN A 72 -27.72 5.53 4.47
C GLN A 72 -28.59 4.36 3.95
N MET A 73 -28.03 3.15 3.90
CA MET A 73 -28.76 1.92 3.59
C MET A 73 -29.84 1.62 4.62
N ASN A 74 -29.52 1.75 5.91
CA ASN A 74 -30.48 1.58 7.00
C ASN A 74 -31.60 2.63 6.96
N ALA A 75 -31.27 3.85 6.53
CA ALA A 75 -32.24 4.92 6.27
C ALA A 75 -33.04 4.73 4.97
N LYS A 76 -32.77 3.68 4.19
CA LYS A 76 -33.41 3.36 2.90
C LYS A 76 -33.27 4.48 1.86
N VAL A 77 -32.11 5.14 1.83
CA VAL A 77 -31.82 6.16 0.81
C VAL A 77 -31.40 5.47 -0.49
N GLU A 78 -31.97 5.91 -1.62
CA GLU A 78 -31.70 5.31 -2.93
C GLU A 78 -30.39 5.82 -3.57
N GLU A 79 -29.93 7.00 -3.18
CA GLU A 79 -28.73 7.64 -3.71
C GLU A 79 -27.84 8.15 -2.59
N VAL A 80 -26.58 7.73 -2.60
CA VAL A 80 -25.59 8.12 -1.59
C VAL A 80 -24.31 8.58 -2.25
N GLN A 81 -23.75 9.68 -1.77
CA GLN A 81 -22.44 10.15 -2.18
C GLN A 81 -21.42 9.71 -1.13
N ILE A 82 -20.45 8.90 -1.54
CA ILE A 82 -19.36 8.43 -0.69
C ILE A 82 -18.08 9.17 -1.06
N TYR A 83 -17.25 9.44 -0.04
CA TYR A 83 -15.96 10.11 -0.20
C TYR A 83 -14.81 9.20 0.20
N ASN A 84 -13.89 8.84 -0.70
CA ASN A 84 -12.75 7.98 -0.33
C ASN A 84 -11.44 8.41 -0.99
N PRO A 85 -10.29 7.93 -0.51
CA PRO A 85 -9.01 8.23 -1.14
C PRO A 85 -8.99 7.71 -2.57
N LYS A 86 -8.23 8.39 -3.43
CA LYS A 86 -8.02 7.91 -4.79
C LYS A 86 -7.29 6.58 -4.77
N GLY A 87 -7.66 5.68 -5.67
CA GLY A 87 -7.02 4.36 -5.74
C GLY A 87 -7.66 3.32 -4.83
N TRP A 88 -8.86 3.57 -4.29
CA TRP A 88 -9.66 2.58 -3.58
C TRP A 88 -10.82 2.08 -4.45
N SER A 89 -11.39 0.94 -4.10
CA SER A 89 -12.61 0.40 -4.72
C SER A 89 -13.58 -0.14 -3.70
N ILE A 90 -14.84 -0.15 -4.09
CA ILE A 90 -15.92 -0.79 -3.35
C ILE A 90 -16.27 -2.09 -4.07
N LEU A 91 -16.36 -3.18 -3.33
CA LEU A 91 -16.69 -4.49 -3.88
C LEU A 91 -17.46 -5.34 -2.88
N SER A 92 -18.27 -6.25 -3.40
CA SER A 92 -18.98 -7.25 -2.60
C SER A 92 -18.39 -8.63 -2.81
N TRP A 93 -18.41 -9.44 -1.76
CA TRP A 93 -18.03 -10.85 -1.75
C TRP A 93 -19.21 -11.71 -1.28
N PRO A 94 -19.28 -12.99 -1.68
CA PRO A 94 -18.31 -13.71 -2.50
C PRO A 94 -18.32 -13.27 -3.96
N TYR A 95 -17.17 -13.37 -4.62
CA TYR A 95 -17.03 -13.21 -6.06
C TYR A 95 -16.40 -14.48 -6.60
N ALA A 96 -17.03 -15.11 -7.58
CA ALA A 96 -16.59 -16.41 -8.11
C ALA A 96 -16.30 -17.44 -6.99
N ASP A 97 -17.17 -17.48 -5.98
CA ASP A 97 -17.09 -18.35 -4.80
C ASP A 97 -15.87 -18.16 -3.89
N MET A 98 -15.04 -17.15 -4.14
CA MET A 98 -13.95 -16.75 -3.24
C MET A 98 -14.36 -15.55 -2.41
N LYS A 99 -13.78 -15.44 -1.22
CA LYS A 99 -13.96 -14.31 -0.30
C LYS A 99 -12.70 -14.16 0.56
N PRO A 100 -12.35 -12.93 0.95
CA PRO A 100 -11.17 -12.70 1.77
C PRO A 100 -11.35 -13.27 3.17
N ALA A 101 -10.23 -13.55 3.85
CA ALA A 101 -10.21 -13.99 5.23
C ALA A 101 -10.93 -13.00 6.16
N SER A 102 -10.81 -11.69 5.89
CA SER A 102 -11.51 -10.60 6.60
C SER A 102 -13.03 -10.79 6.68
N CYS A 103 -13.64 -11.49 5.73
CA CYS A 103 -15.06 -11.86 5.79
C CYS A 103 -15.31 -13.31 6.23
N THR A 104 -14.39 -14.22 5.90
CA THR A 104 -14.53 -15.65 6.23
C THR A 104 -14.33 -15.92 7.72
N ASP A 105 -13.33 -15.30 8.32
CA ASP A 105 -12.94 -15.51 9.73
C ASP A 105 -14.02 -14.99 10.68
N LEU A 106 -14.79 -13.98 10.25
CA LEU A 106 -15.94 -13.42 10.97
C LEU A 106 -17.23 -14.24 10.77
N GLY A 107 -17.20 -15.27 9.92
CA GLY A 107 -18.34 -16.14 9.66
C GLY A 107 -19.41 -15.54 8.74
N TRP A 108 -19.11 -14.45 8.02
CA TRP A 108 -20.07 -13.79 7.14
C TRP A 108 -20.29 -14.57 5.84
N GLU A 109 -21.55 -14.71 5.44
CA GLU A 109 -21.91 -15.30 4.14
C GLU A 109 -21.61 -14.35 2.99
N ASN A 110 -21.92 -13.06 3.18
CA ASN A 110 -21.71 -12.00 2.22
C ASN A 110 -21.12 -10.78 2.93
N CYS A 111 -20.22 -10.08 2.28
CA CYS A 111 -19.64 -8.87 2.84
C CYS A 111 -19.41 -7.80 1.79
N LEU A 112 -19.45 -6.56 2.23
CA LEU A 112 -19.13 -5.39 1.46
C LEU A 112 -17.82 -4.82 1.98
N CYS A 113 -16.85 -4.65 1.10
CA CYS A 113 -15.53 -4.16 1.44
C CYS A 113 -15.18 -2.92 0.64
N ILE A 114 -14.40 -2.04 1.27
CA ILE A 114 -13.64 -0.99 0.59
C ILE A 114 -12.17 -1.35 0.76
N CYS A 115 -11.46 -1.51 -0.34
CA CYS A 115 -10.06 -1.92 -0.35
C CYS A 115 -9.23 -1.03 -1.28
N GLU A 116 -7.94 -0.89 -0.98
CA GLU A 116 -7.00 -0.27 -1.90
C GLU A 116 -6.88 -1.10 -3.19
N ASN A 117 -6.80 -0.44 -4.35
CA ASN A 117 -6.79 -1.09 -5.66
C ASN A 117 -5.42 -1.74 -5.95
N PRO A 118 -5.39 -2.98 -6.43
CA PRO A 118 -4.15 -3.64 -6.80
C PRO A 118 -3.53 -3.03 -8.06
N VAL A 119 -2.21 -3.05 -8.12
CA VAL A 119 -1.46 -2.69 -9.33
C VAL A 119 -1.64 -3.81 -10.35
N GLY A 120 -2.63 -3.64 -11.23
CA GLY A 120 -3.08 -4.65 -12.17
C GLY A 120 -4.43 -5.20 -11.71
N TYR A 121 -5.50 -4.68 -12.32
CA TYR A 121 -6.91 -4.94 -12.00
C TYR A 121 -7.35 -6.40 -12.26
N THR A 122 -6.69 -7.37 -11.62
CA THR A 122 -7.02 -8.78 -11.67
C THR A 122 -7.89 -9.14 -10.46
N PHE A 123 -8.70 -10.17 -10.63
CA PHE A 123 -9.52 -10.67 -9.54
C PHE A 123 -8.69 -11.10 -8.31
N GLU A 124 -7.63 -11.86 -8.54
CA GLU A 124 -6.69 -12.29 -7.49
C GLU A 124 -6.08 -11.08 -6.78
N GLY A 125 -5.72 -10.01 -7.49
CA GLY A 125 -5.19 -8.80 -6.87
C GLY A 125 -6.18 -8.11 -5.93
N TYR A 126 -7.48 -8.11 -6.26
CA TYR A 126 -8.50 -7.56 -5.35
C TYR A 126 -8.71 -8.46 -4.15
N LEU A 127 -8.64 -9.78 -4.34
CA LEU A 127 -8.70 -10.73 -3.23
C LEU A 127 -7.53 -10.48 -2.28
N ASP A 128 -6.29 -10.45 -2.77
CA ASP A 128 -5.07 -10.22 -1.98
C ASP A 128 -5.13 -8.89 -1.20
N ASN A 129 -5.54 -7.79 -1.84
CA ASN A 129 -5.63 -6.49 -1.18
C ASN A 129 -6.76 -6.40 -0.14
N CYS A 130 -7.84 -7.17 -0.32
CA CYS A 130 -8.91 -7.28 0.68
C CYS A 130 -8.65 -8.38 1.73
N GLU A 131 -7.73 -9.30 1.46
CA GLU A 131 -7.24 -10.33 2.38
C GLU A 131 -6.24 -9.76 3.39
N GLY A 132 -5.47 -8.74 2.96
CA GLY A 132 -4.32 -8.18 3.65
C GLY A 132 -4.61 -7.78 5.09
N THR A 133 -4.16 -8.65 6.00
CA THR A 133 -3.71 -8.38 7.36
C THR A 133 -3.65 -6.89 7.73
N GLY A 134 -4.71 -6.39 8.37
CA GLY A 134 -4.66 -5.17 9.20
C GLY A 134 -5.04 -3.86 8.52
N ASP A 135 -4.44 -3.52 7.38
CA ASP A 135 -4.26 -2.08 7.06
C ASP A 135 -4.58 -1.65 5.60
N THR A 136 -5.29 -2.45 4.79
CA THR A 136 -5.63 -2.07 3.39
C THR A 136 -7.08 -2.24 2.99
N ALA A 137 -7.92 -2.74 3.90
CA ALA A 137 -9.31 -3.02 3.63
C ALA A 137 -10.18 -2.90 4.88
N ILE A 138 -11.39 -2.37 4.69
CA ILE A 138 -12.45 -2.35 5.71
C ILE A 138 -13.66 -3.07 5.13
N CYS A 139 -14.20 -4.03 5.88
CA CYS A 139 -15.32 -4.87 5.45
C CYS A 139 -16.45 -4.88 6.49
N VAL A 140 -17.69 -4.99 6.01
CA VAL A 140 -18.90 -5.14 6.84
C VAL A 140 -19.78 -6.25 6.29
N GLU A 141 -20.50 -6.95 7.18
CA GLU A 141 -21.50 -7.94 6.77
C GLU A 141 -22.62 -7.26 5.98
N ASN A 142 -22.86 -7.73 4.75
CA ASN A 142 -23.84 -7.13 3.88
C ASN A 142 -24.26 -8.06 2.75
N SER A 143 -25.55 -8.14 2.44
CA SER A 143 -26.07 -9.00 1.37
C SER A 143 -26.21 -8.32 -0.01
N PHE A 144 -25.77 -7.08 -0.17
CA PHE A 144 -25.88 -6.35 -1.44
C PHE A 144 -24.70 -6.67 -2.35
N VAL A 145 -25.00 -6.77 -3.64
CA VAL A 145 -24.00 -7.04 -4.69
C VAL A 145 -23.57 -5.73 -5.35
N VAL A 146 -22.27 -5.48 -5.39
CA VAL A 146 -21.67 -4.31 -6.03
C VAL A 146 -21.46 -4.57 -7.52
N ILE A 147 -21.95 -3.64 -8.35
CA ILE A 147 -21.94 -3.71 -9.80
C ILE A 147 -21.27 -2.44 -10.36
N GLY A 148 -19.97 -2.56 -10.66
CA GLY A 148 -19.19 -1.52 -11.34
C GLY A 148 -19.32 -1.50 -12.87
N GLY A 149 -20.01 -2.48 -13.47
CA GLY A 149 -20.14 -2.62 -14.92
C GLY A 149 -21.31 -3.52 -15.34
N ALA A 150 -21.07 -4.44 -16.27
CA ALA A 150 -22.10 -5.37 -16.76
C ALA A 150 -22.41 -6.53 -15.79
N SER A 151 -21.53 -6.78 -14.82
CA SER A 151 -21.62 -7.85 -13.83
C SER A 151 -21.19 -7.35 -12.46
N GLN A 152 -21.20 -8.24 -11.46
CA GLN A 152 -20.46 -8.00 -10.23
C GLN A 152 -19.04 -7.58 -10.61
N ALA A 153 -18.62 -6.43 -10.13
CA ALA A 153 -17.36 -5.80 -10.49
C ALA A 153 -17.10 -4.68 -9.48
N PRO A 154 -15.83 -4.43 -9.15
CA PRO A 154 -15.47 -3.34 -8.25
C PRO A 154 -15.87 -1.98 -8.83
N ILE A 155 -16.36 -1.10 -7.97
CA ILE A 155 -16.57 0.31 -8.30
C ILE A 155 -15.29 1.06 -7.95
N LEU A 156 -14.56 1.50 -8.97
CA LEU A 156 -13.36 2.31 -8.80
C LEU A 156 -13.69 3.74 -8.36
N ILE A 157 -12.96 4.21 -7.36
CA ILE A 157 -13.05 5.57 -6.82
C ILE A 157 -11.96 6.42 -7.50
N GLU A 158 -12.29 6.97 -8.68
CA GLU A 158 -11.39 7.80 -9.49
C GLU A 158 -11.31 9.26 -8.99
N ASN A 159 -12.40 9.73 -8.41
CA ASN A 159 -12.56 11.06 -7.82
C ASN A 159 -13.03 10.85 -6.37
N PRO A 160 -12.56 11.63 -5.38
CA PRO A 160 -12.96 11.46 -3.98
C PRO A 160 -14.45 11.20 -3.80
N ALA A 161 -15.32 11.94 -4.51
CA ALA A 161 -16.76 11.71 -4.46
C ALA A 161 -17.25 10.74 -5.56
N VAL A 162 -17.88 9.64 -5.16
CA VAL A 162 -18.63 8.75 -6.05
C VAL A 162 -20.08 8.70 -5.59
N THR A 163 -21.01 8.89 -6.54
CA THR A 163 -22.44 8.73 -6.25
C THR A 163 -22.84 7.29 -6.57
N LEU A 164 -23.39 6.60 -5.57
CA LEU A 164 -23.89 5.25 -5.68
C LEU A 164 -25.41 5.27 -5.71
N ARG A 165 -25.98 4.35 -6.48
CA ARG A 165 -27.40 4.03 -6.50
C ARG A 165 -27.60 2.69 -5.82
N ILE A 166 -28.55 2.63 -4.88
CA ILE A 166 -28.89 1.44 -4.11
C ILE A 166 -30.26 0.94 -4.57
N ASP A 167 -30.28 -0.25 -5.15
CA ASP A 167 -31.48 -0.95 -5.57
C ASP A 167 -31.83 -1.99 -4.50
N TYR A 168 -32.83 -1.69 -3.67
CA TYR A 168 -33.25 -2.55 -2.56
C TYR A 168 -34.02 -3.79 -3.01
N ASP A 169 -34.73 -3.71 -4.14
CA ASP A 169 -35.52 -4.83 -4.67
C ASP A 169 -34.60 -5.93 -5.19
N ASN A 170 -33.54 -5.54 -5.89
CA ASN A 170 -32.55 -6.46 -6.46
C ASN A 170 -31.32 -6.67 -5.57
N LYS A 171 -31.23 -5.94 -4.44
CA LYS A 171 -30.07 -5.89 -3.53
C LYS A 171 -28.76 -5.57 -4.25
N ARG A 172 -28.74 -4.47 -5.01
CA ARG A 172 -27.58 -4.06 -5.84
C ARG A 172 -27.09 -2.66 -5.52
N ILE A 173 -25.78 -2.47 -5.55
CA ILE A 173 -25.13 -1.16 -5.44
C ILE A 173 -24.41 -0.91 -6.77
N SER A 174 -24.72 0.19 -7.44
CA SER A 174 -24.09 0.55 -8.72
C SER A 174 -23.65 2.00 -8.75
N LYS A 175 -22.62 2.33 -9.54
CA LYS A 175 -22.22 3.72 -9.78
C LYS A 175 -23.34 4.45 -10.54
N LYS A 176 -23.76 5.62 -10.05
CA LYS A 176 -24.66 6.51 -10.79
C LYS A 176 -23.84 7.17 -11.91
N GLN A 177 -24.29 7.00 -13.16
CA GLN A 177 -23.73 7.68 -14.33
C GLN A 177 -24.05 9.17 -14.31
#